data_AF-A0A9Q1JGD7-F1
#
_entry.id   AF-A0A9Q1JGD7-F1
#
_cell.length_a   1.000
_cell.length_b   1.000
_cell.length_c   1.000
_cell.angle_alpha   90.00
_cell.angle_beta   90.00
_cell.angle_gamma   90.00
#
_symmetry.space_group_name_H-M   'P 1'
#
loop_
_entity.id
_entity.type
_entity.pdbx_description
1 polymer ?
#
loop_
_entity_poly.entity_id
_entity_poly.type
_entity_poly.pdbx_seq_one_letter_code
_entity_poly.pdbx_strand_id
1 'polypeptide(L)'
;MAYMAGRKHRYDFLWCNYQANGIVVEERLDRFCADAEWSLMFPEAAVTHINSDMSNHSPILLKCFPHMDTKGAHKKRFRFENTWMIEQTCKDIASVSKPNAVDKLLGCIDKCLAELLKWNKTTFGHVQCRINEMELQLKSQRDAISQRNTLELIRDWHKKEEILWWQRACSDYLKYGDSNTQCNLIDYTAACWRESLVRQIFLDCNSELILKIPLCSSWPPDKLTWHCHS
;
A
#
# COMPACT_ATOMS: atom_id res chain seq x y z
N MET A 1 31.90 -3.18 -18.46
CA MET A 1 31.06 -2.35 -17.56
C MET A 1 31.17 -0.91 -18.02
N ALA A 2 30.11 -0.33 -18.58
CA ALA A 2 30.12 1.07 -19.00
C ALA A 2 29.32 1.88 -17.96
N TYR A 3 29.97 2.87 -17.34
CA TYR A 3 29.31 3.87 -16.51
C TYR A 3 28.58 4.85 -17.43
N MET A 4 27.25 4.84 -17.43
CA MET A 4 26.45 5.86 -18.10
C MET A 4 26.47 7.13 -17.24
N ALA A 5 27.30 8.11 -17.62
CA ALA A 5 27.36 9.42 -17.00
C ALA A 5 26.16 10.28 -17.45
N GLY A 6 25.05 10.17 -16.72
CA GLY A 6 23.89 11.06 -16.83
C GLY A 6 24.18 12.43 -16.22
N ARG A 7 23.69 13.48 -16.88
CA ARG A 7 23.93 14.90 -16.57
C ARG A 7 23.54 15.27 -15.13
N LYS A 8 24.40 16.08 -14.49
CA LYS A 8 24.28 16.66 -13.14
C LYS A 8 22.89 17.23 -12.83
N HIS A 9 22.06 16.48 -12.11
CA HIS A 9 21.15 17.05 -11.11
C HIS A 9 21.53 16.48 -9.75
N ARG A 10 21.96 17.38 -8.86
CA ARG A 10 22.62 17.13 -7.57
C ARG A 10 21.71 16.31 -6.66
N TYR A 11 22.06 15.05 -6.41
CA TYR A 11 22.05 14.33 -5.14
C TYR A 11 22.61 12.93 -5.47
N ASP A 12 23.93 12.74 -5.30
CA ASP A 12 24.65 11.50 -5.65
C ASP A 12 24.61 10.44 -4.54
N PHE A 13 23.91 10.75 -3.44
CA PHE A 13 23.90 9.95 -2.23
C PHE A 13 22.52 9.31 -2.02
N LEU A 14 22.54 8.06 -1.59
CA LEU A 14 21.37 7.19 -1.50
C LEU A 14 21.13 6.69 -0.10
N TRP A 15 22.08 6.91 0.80
CA TRP A 15 21.98 6.59 2.20
C TRP A 15 22.55 7.72 3.06
N CYS A 16 21.88 8.05 4.17
CA CYS A 16 22.36 9.01 5.16
C CYS A 16 22.20 8.43 6.57
N ASN A 17 23.24 8.52 7.39
CA ASN A 17 23.24 7.96 8.74
C ASN A 17 22.47 8.80 9.79
N TYR A 18 21.98 9.99 9.42
CA TYR A 18 21.23 10.95 10.25
C TYR A 18 21.68 11.01 11.73
N GLN A 19 22.99 11.10 11.99
CA GLN A 19 23.46 11.16 13.38
C GLN A 19 23.06 12.50 14.04
N ALA A 20 22.53 12.40 15.26
CA ALA A 20 22.07 13.55 16.05
C ALA A 20 23.20 14.53 16.47
N ASN A 21 24.46 14.11 16.33
CA ASN A 21 25.65 14.90 16.66
C ASN A 21 26.06 15.91 15.55
N GLY A 22 25.29 16.00 14.46
CA GLY A 22 25.58 16.87 13.32
C GLY A 22 26.65 16.34 12.35
N ILE A 23 27.17 15.13 12.57
CA ILE A 23 28.07 14.45 11.64
C ILE A 23 27.22 13.63 10.66
N VAL A 24 27.03 14.19 9.47
CA VAL A 24 26.30 13.52 8.39
C VAL A 24 27.28 12.72 7.55
N VAL A 25 27.12 11.39 7.51
CA VAL A 25 27.80 10.52 6.55
C VAL A 25 26.80 10.09 5.49
N GLU A 26 27.14 10.35 4.23
CA GLU A 26 26.33 10.03 3.06
C GLU A 26 27.02 8.95 2.23
N GLU A 27 26.29 7.88 1.86
CA GLU A 27 26.80 6.78 1.04
C GLU A 27 25.90 6.51 -0.18
N ARG A 28 26.47 5.91 -1.22
CA ARG A 28 25.73 5.51 -2.44
C ARG A 28 25.59 3.99 -2.49
N LEU A 29 24.65 3.47 -1.71
CA LEU A 29 24.40 2.03 -1.56
C LEU A 29 23.55 1.45 -2.70
N ASP A 30 22.52 2.18 -3.15
CA ASP A 30 21.64 1.72 -4.22
C ASP A 30 22.24 2.02 -5.61
N ARG A 31 22.20 1.07 -6.55
CA ARG A 31 22.69 1.30 -7.93
C ARG A 31 21.80 0.60 -8.94
N PHE A 32 21.55 1.27 -10.06
CA PHE A 32 21.01 0.63 -11.25
C PHE A 32 22.18 0.19 -12.15
N CYS A 33 22.16 -1.07 -12.57
CA CYS A 33 23.14 -1.64 -13.48
C CYS A 33 22.42 -2.21 -14.70
N ALA A 34 22.98 -1.97 -15.88
CA ALA A 34 22.49 -2.52 -17.14
C ALA A 34 23.65 -3.12 -17.93
N ASP A 35 23.36 -4.17 -18.71
CA ASP A 35 24.29 -4.72 -19.68
C ASP A 35 24.21 -3.96 -21.02
N ALA A 36 25.07 -4.34 -21.95
CA ALA A 36 25.17 -3.69 -23.25
C ALA A 36 23.91 -3.92 -24.10
N GLU A 37 23.32 -5.11 -24.03
CA GLU A 37 22.11 -5.46 -24.78
C GLU A 37 20.92 -4.62 -24.29
N TRP A 38 20.75 -4.48 -22.98
CA TRP A 38 19.76 -3.61 -22.36
C TRP A 38 19.94 -2.15 -22.74
N SER A 39 21.19 -1.67 -22.73
CA SER A 39 21.50 -0.29 -23.12
C SER A 39 21.19 0.00 -24.58
N LEU A 40 21.29 -1.01 -25.46
CA LEU A 40 20.88 -0.90 -26.86
C LEU A 40 19.36 -0.92 -27.02
N MET A 41 18.64 -1.67 -26.18
CA MET A 41 17.17 -1.69 -26.17
C MET A 41 16.56 -0.38 -25.66
N PHE A 42 17.23 0.29 -24.71
CA PHE A 42 16.75 1.53 -24.09
C PHE A 42 17.79 2.66 -24.15
N PRO A 43 18.10 3.16 -25.36
CA PRO A 43 19.16 4.15 -25.56
C PRO A 43 18.87 5.50 -24.89
N GLU A 44 17.60 5.79 -24.62
CA GLU A 44 17.14 7.01 -23.96
C GLU A 44 16.87 6.81 -22.46
N ALA A 45 17.21 5.65 -21.89
CA ALA A 45 16.94 5.38 -20.49
C ALA A 45 17.60 6.43 -19.58
N ALA A 46 16.82 6.97 -18.64
CA ALA A 46 17.28 7.92 -17.64
C ALA A 46 17.06 7.36 -16.25
N VAL A 47 18.05 7.53 -15.37
CA VAL A 47 17.97 7.18 -13.96
C VAL A 47 17.96 8.47 -13.14
N THR A 48 16.99 8.60 -12.22
CA THR A 48 16.89 9.74 -11.30
C THR A 48 16.70 9.25 -9.88
N HIS A 49 17.32 9.95 -8.92
CA HIS A 49 17.12 9.71 -7.50
C HIS A 49 15.97 10.57 -6.99
N ILE A 50 15.02 9.96 -6.29
CA ILE A 50 13.88 10.66 -5.67
C ILE A 50 14.26 10.93 -4.21
N ASN A 51 14.22 12.19 -3.79
CA ASN A 51 14.42 12.54 -2.39
C ASN A 51 13.28 11.96 -1.55
N SER A 52 13.62 11.26 -0.47
CA SER A 52 12.67 10.76 0.51
C SER A 52 12.96 11.41 1.85
N ASP A 53 11.98 12.14 2.39
CA ASP A 53 12.12 12.76 3.72
C ASP A 53 11.83 11.78 4.86
N MET A 54 11.32 10.58 4.54
CA MET A 54 10.83 9.59 5.50
C MET A 54 11.66 8.31 5.52
N SER A 55 12.72 8.24 4.71
CA SER A 55 13.61 7.08 4.63
C SER A 55 15.04 7.56 4.57
N ASN A 56 15.94 6.82 5.23
CA ASN A 56 17.36 6.97 5.01
C ASN A 56 17.83 6.40 3.68
N HIS A 57 16.93 5.85 2.85
CA HIS A 57 17.19 5.51 1.46
C HIS A 57 16.43 6.42 0.48
N SER A 58 17.10 6.86 -0.59
CA SER A 58 16.46 7.56 -1.71
C SER A 58 16.07 6.59 -2.83
N PRO A 59 14.79 6.47 -3.21
CA PRO A 59 14.38 5.59 -4.31
C PRO A 59 15.09 5.91 -5.63
N ILE A 60 15.46 4.88 -6.39
CA ILE A 60 15.95 5.00 -7.76
C ILE A 60 14.78 4.84 -8.73
N LEU A 61 14.55 5.87 -9.55
CA LEU A 61 13.57 5.85 -10.63
C LEU A 61 14.29 5.64 -11.97
N LEU A 62 13.98 4.53 -12.64
CA LEU A 62 14.39 4.26 -14.02
C LEU A 62 13.25 4.62 -14.97
N LYS A 63 13.51 5.55 -15.89
CA LYS A 63 12.63 5.87 -17.02
C LYS A 63 13.23 5.33 -18.30
N CYS A 64 12.70 4.22 -18.83
CA CYS A 64 13.17 3.65 -20.10
C CYS A 64 12.80 4.49 -21.33
N PHE A 65 11.73 5.28 -21.23
CA PHE A 65 11.20 6.11 -22.32
C PHE A 65 10.84 7.51 -21.77
N PRO A 66 11.82 8.37 -21.47
CA PRO A 66 11.58 9.64 -20.77
C PRO A 66 10.72 10.63 -21.55
N HIS A 67 10.64 10.49 -22.89
CA HIS A 67 9.80 11.33 -23.75
C HIS A 67 8.38 10.76 -23.94
N MET A 68 8.15 9.52 -23.52
CA MET A 68 6.82 8.90 -23.48
C MET A 68 6.13 9.13 -22.12
N ASP A 69 6.38 10.26 -21.45
CA ASP A 69 5.51 10.71 -20.37
C ASP A 69 4.10 10.86 -20.99
N THR A 70 3.32 9.80 -20.94
CA THR A 70 1.99 9.74 -21.48
C THR A 70 1.18 10.73 -20.67
N LYS A 71 0.92 11.90 -21.27
CA LYS A 71 -0.16 12.81 -20.86
C LYS A 71 -1.54 12.11 -20.83
N GLY A 72 -1.62 10.83 -21.20
CA GLY A 72 -2.69 9.95 -20.77
C GLY A 72 -2.44 9.51 -19.34
N ALA A 73 -2.99 10.27 -18.38
CA ALA A 73 -3.16 9.83 -17.01
C ALA A 73 -3.45 8.32 -17.02
N HIS A 74 -2.54 7.50 -16.49
CA HIS A 74 -2.80 6.09 -16.27
C HIS A 74 -4.20 6.02 -15.68
N LYS A 75 -5.17 5.45 -16.42
CA LYS A 75 -6.58 5.49 -16.04
C LYS A 75 -6.62 4.94 -14.62
N LYS A 76 -6.80 5.84 -13.64
CA LYS A 76 -6.53 5.52 -12.24
C LYS A 76 -7.44 4.36 -11.92
N ARG A 77 -6.84 3.17 -11.75
CA ARG A 77 -7.61 1.96 -11.45
C ARG A 77 -8.34 2.25 -10.14
N PHE A 78 -9.63 1.93 -10.12
CA PHE A 78 -10.38 2.02 -8.88
C PHE A 78 -9.69 1.12 -7.85
N ARG A 79 -9.44 1.68 -6.67
CA ARG A 79 -8.94 0.95 -5.50
C ARG A 79 -9.86 1.29 -4.35
N PHE A 80 -10.46 0.26 -3.78
CA PHE A 80 -11.24 0.41 -2.57
C PHE A 80 -10.29 0.55 -1.38
N GLU A 81 -10.52 1.53 -0.52
CA GLU A 81 -9.75 1.72 0.71
C GLU A 81 -10.54 1.12 1.87
N ASN A 82 -9.95 0.20 2.63
CA ASN A 82 -10.62 -0.53 3.71
C ASN A 82 -11.21 0.41 4.77
N THR A 83 -10.55 1.54 4.99
CA THR A 83 -11.00 2.62 5.86
C THR A 83 -12.42 3.12 5.53
N TRP A 84 -12.87 3.02 4.28
CA TRP A 84 -14.23 3.40 3.89
C TRP A 84 -15.29 2.54 4.58
N MET A 85 -15.00 1.29 4.94
CA MET A 85 -15.98 0.41 5.61
C MET A 85 -16.37 0.85 7.02
N ILE A 86 -15.55 1.68 7.65
CA ILE A 86 -15.81 2.22 8.99
C ILE A 86 -16.92 3.28 8.92
N GLU A 87 -17.02 3.96 7.78
CA GLU A 87 -18.01 5.01 7.55
C GLU A 87 -19.38 4.41 7.26
N GLN A 88 -20.36 4.76 8.08
CA GLN A 88 -21.74 4.34 7.87
C GLN A 88 -22.26 4.80 6.50
N THR A 89 -21.88 6.00 6.08
CA THR A 89 -22.26 6.56 4.77
C THR A 89 -21.74 5.72 3.59
N CYS A 90 -20.60 5.03 3.73
CA CYS A 90 -20.13 4.08 2.72
C CYS A 90 -21.02 2.83 2.66
N LYS A 91 -21.46 2.31 3.81
CA LYS A 91 -22.36 1.16 3.88
C LYS A 91 -23.72 1.49 3.25
N ASP A 92 -24.20 2.71 3.45
CA ASP A 92 -25.46 3.18 2.88
C ASP A 92 -25.40 3.21 1.35
N ILE A 93 -24.30 3.68 0.76
CA ILE A 93 -24.07 3.64 -0.70
C ILE A 93 -24.11 2.21 -1.25
N ALA A 94 -23.46 1.28 -0.56
CA ALA A 94 -23.45 -0.13 -0.94
C ALA A 94 -24.84 -0.78 -0.81
N SER A 95 -25.63 -0.35 0.17
CA SER A 95 -26.98 -0.88 0.43
C SER A 95 -27.99 -0.52 -0.68
N VAL A 96 -27.91 0.69 -1.21
CA VAL A 96 -28.77 1.20 -2.30
C VAL A 96 -28.42 0.56 -3.64
N SER A 97 -27.18 0.10 -3.79
CA SER A 97 -26.68 -0.48 -5.03
C SER A 97 -26.92 -1.99 -5.15
N LYS A 98 -27.73 -2.60 -4.27
CA LYS A 98 -27.99 -4.05 -4.29
C LYS A 98 -28.83 -4.44 -5.51
N PRO A 99 -28.40 -5.44 -6.31
CA PRO A 99 -29.17 -5.90 -7.45
C PRO A 99 -30.39 -6.71 -7.01
N ASN A 100 -31.54 -6.42 -7.62
CA ASN A 100 -32.77 -7.22 -7.43
C ASN A 100 -32.77 -8.52 -8.27
N ALA A 101 -31.83 -8.66 -9.20
CA ALA A 101 -31.64 -9.84 -10.06
C ALA A 101 -30.18 -9.91 -10.56
N VAL A 102 -29.69 -11.12 -10.83
CA VAL A 102 -28.28 -11.38 -11.23
C VAL A 102 -27.92 -10.69 -12.56
N ASP A 103 -28.85 -10.60 -13.51
CA ASP A 103 -28.63 -9.97 -14.83
C ASP A 103 -28.38 -8.45 -14.76
N LYS A 104 -28.55 -7.84 -13.58
CA LYS A 104 -28.26 -6.41 -13.33
C LYS A 104 -27.04 -6.17 -12.45
N LEU A 105 -26.32 -7.23 -12.05
CA LEU A 105 -25.20 -7.13 -11.09
C LEU A 105 -24.11 -6.17 -11.57
N LEU A 106 -23.67 -6.26 -12.82
CA LEU A 106 -22.62 -5.38 -13.36
C LEU A 106 -23.03 -3.91 -13.34
N GLY A 107 -24.26 -3.60 -13.78
CA GLY A 107 -24.77 -2.22 -13.75
C GLY A 107 -24.97 -1.68 -12.33
N CYS A 108 -25.28 -2.56 -11.36
CA CYS A 108 -25.33 -2.22 -9.94
C CYS A 108 -23.94 -1.93 -9.38
N ILE A 109 -22.92 -2.72 -9.76
CA ILE A 109 -21.52 -2.48 -9.39
C ILE A 109 -21.06 -1.14 -9.96
N ASP A 110 -21.29 -0.87 -11.25
CA ASP A 110 -20.87 0.39 -11.87
C ASP A 110 -21.49 1.62 -11.20
N LYS A 111 -22.78 1.55 -10.84
CA LYS A 111 -23.47 2.60 -10.08
C LYS A 111 -22.87 2.76 -8.68
N CYS A 112 -22.63 1.66 -7.98
CA CYS A 112 -21.99 1.68 -6.66
C CYS A 112 -20.62 2.35 -6.72
N LEU A 113 -19.79 1.96 -7.70
CA LEU A 113 -18.46 2.51 -7.90
C LEU A 113 -18.51 4.01 -8.20
N ALA A 114 -19.46 4.46 -9.05
CA ALA A 114 -19.63 5.87 -9.35
C ALA A 114 -20.00 6.69 -8.12
N GLU A 115 -20.94 6.20 -7.30
CA GLU A 115 -21.35 6.87 -6.06
C GLU A 115 -20.23 6.85 -5.00
N LEU A 116 -19.50 5.75 -4.86
CA LEU A 116 -18.33 5.68 -3.97
C LEU A 116 -17.23 6.67 -4.39
N LEU A 117 -16.95 6.78 -5.69
CA LEU A 117 -15.97 7.74 -6.20
C LEU A 117 -16.40 9.19 -5.98
N LYS A 118 -17.70 9.48 -6.13
CA LYS A 118 -18.28 10.80 -5.85
C LYS A 118 -18.20 11.11 -4.35
N TRP A 119 -18.67 10.21 -3.50
CA TRP A 119 -18.61 10.32 -2.04
C TRP A 119 -17.17 10.49 -1.53
N ASN A 120 -16.22 9.74 -2.08
CA ASN A 120 -14.82 9.89 -1.70
C ASN A 120 -14.27 11.29 -2.06
N LYS A 121 -14.72 11.90 -3.16
CA LYS A 121 -14.31 13.25 -3.54
C LYS A 121 -14.97 14.34 -2.71
N THR A 122 -16.25 14.19 -2.37
CA THR A 122 -17.05 15.26 -1.73
C THR A 122 -17.08 15.17 -0.22
N THR A 123 -16.99 13.97 0.34
CA THR A 123 -17.28 13.70 1.74
C THR A 123 -16.06 13.15 2.48
N PHE A 124 -15.55 11.97 2.08
CA PHE A 124 -14.43 11.34 2.77
C PHE A 124 -13.12 12.12 2.57
N GLY A 125 -12.67 12.23 1.32
CA GLY A 125 -11.50 13.01 0.94
C GLY A 125 -10.16 12.34 1.26
N HIS A 126 -9.09 13.14 1.27
CA HIS A 126 -7.75 12.67 1.60
C HIS A 126 -7.52 12.74 3.11
N VAL A 127 -7.22 11.60 3.74
CA VAL A 127 -7.07 11.47 5.20
C VAL A 127 -6.11 12.51 5.78
N GLN A 128 -4.91 12.65 5.22
CA GLN A 128 -3.95 13.65 5.71
C GLN A 128 -4.44 15.09 5.59
N CYS A 129 -5.21 15.41 4.54
CA CYS A 129 -5.73 16.76 4.38
C CYS A 129 -6.77 17.07 5.46
N ARG A 130 -7.58 16.08 5.85
CA ARG A 130 -8.56 16.20 6.94
C ARG A 130 -7.87 16.38 8.30
N ILE A 131 -6.83 15.60 8.57
CA ILE A 131 -6.01 15.75 9.79
C ILE A 131 -5.42 17.17 9.86
N ASN A 132 -4.74 17.60 8.79
CA ASN A 132 -4.12 18.94 8.75
C ASN A 132 -5.15 20.08 8.91
N GLU A 133 -6.33 19.95 8.30
CA GLU A 133 -7.44 20.90 8.44
C GLU A 133 -7.89 21.00 9.90
N MET A 134 -8.08 19.87 10.58
CA MET A 134 -8.51 19.83 11.98
C MET A 134 -7.43 20.32 12.94
N GLU A 135 -6.16 20.01 12.69
CA GLU A 135 -5.04 20.54 13.48
C GLU A 135 -4.94 22.06 13.37
N LEU A 136 -5.21 22.62 12.17
CA LEU A 136 -5.26 24.06 11.98
C LEU A 136 -6.44 24.68 12.75
N GLN A 137 -7.62 24.05 12.70
CA GLN A 137 -8.78 24.47 13.49
C GLN A 137 -8.47 24.44 14.99
N LEU A 138 -7.83 23.38 15.49
CA LEU A 138 -7.45 23.24 16.90
C LEU A 138 -6.57 24.38 17.39
N LYS A 139 -5.59 24.83 16.58
CA LYS A 139 -4.72 25.98 16.90
C LYS A 139 -5.48 27.29 17.05
N SER A 140 -6.59 27.44 16.30
CA SER A 140 -7.42 28.64 16.32
C SER A 140 -8.43 28.67 17.47
N GLN A 141 -8.81 27.51 18.00
CA GLN A 141 -9.77 27.39 19.09
C GLN A 141 -9.20 27.86 20.44
N ARG A 142 -10.07 28.43 21.27
CA ARG A 142 -9.71 28.97 22.60
C ARG A 142 -10.47 28.29 23.74
N ASP A 143 -11.60 27.66 23.44
CA ASP A 143 -12.42 26.98 24.43
C ASP A 143 -12.06 25.50 24.55
N ALA A 144 -11.99 25.02 25.80
CA ALA A 144 -11.55 23.66 26.11
C ALA A 144 -12.49 22.56 25.56
N ILE A 145 -13.78 22.88 25.43
CA ILE A 145 -14.79 21.91 24.96
C ILE A 145 -14.61 21.66 23.45
N SER A 146 -14.51 22.72 22.64
CA SER A 146 -14.29 22.57 21.20
C SER A 146 -12.93 21.95 20.92
N GLN A 147 -11.89 22.33 21.66
CA GLN A 147 -10.57 21.69 21.55
C GLN A 147 -10.64 20.18 21.82
N ARG A 148 -11.35 19.78 22.87
CA ARG A 148 -11.55 18.35 23.19
C ARG A 148 -12.27 17.61 22.07
N ASN A 149 -13.36 18.18 21.56
CA ASN A 149 -14.13 17.58 20.47
C ASN A 149 -13.28 17.45 19.18
N THR A 150 -12.51 18.48 18.84
CA THR A 150 -11.61 18.46 17.68
C THR A 150 -10.48 17.43 17.87
N LEU A 151 -9.91 17.31 19.08
CA LEU A 151 -8.92 16.27 19.40
C LEU A 151 -9.50 14.85 19.27
N GLU A 152 -10.73 14.63 19.68
CA GLU A 152 -11.41 13.34 19.52
C GLU A 152 -11.61 13.00 18.03
N LEU A 153 -11.98 13.99 17.21
CA LEU A 153 -12.06 13.83 15.75
C LEU A 153 -10.69 13.53 15.13
N ILE A 154 -9.63 14.25 15.50
CA ILE A 154 -8.27 14.01 15.01
C ILE A 154 -7.83 12.57 15.31
N ARG A 155 -8.09 12.07 16.53
CA ARG A 155 -7.79 10.67 16.89
C ARG A 155 -8.54 9.67 16.01
N ASP A 156 -9.80 9.94 15.70
CA ASP A 156 -10.59 9.09 14.80
C ASP A 156 -10.00 9.07 13.37
N TRP A 157 -9.55 10.22 12.86
CA TRP A 157 -8.86 10.31 11.57
C TRP A 157 -7.48 9.65 11.55
N HIS A 158 -6.73 9.68 12.66
CA HIS A 158 -5.48 8.91 12.74
C HIS A 158 -5.72 7.40 12.71
N LYS A 159 -6.79 6.88 13.33
CA LYS A 159 -7.14 5.45 13.19
C LYS A 159 -7.43 5.08 11.73
N LYS A 160 -8.12 5.96 11.01
CA LYS A 160 -8.41 5.82 9.58
C LYS A 160 -7.14 5.82 8.73
N GLU A 161 -6.20 6.68 9.08
CA GLU A 161 -4.87 6.75 8.49
C GLU A 161 -4.07 5.47 8.74
N GLU A 162 -4.11 4.98 9.97
CA GLU A 162 -3.45 3.74 10.37
C GLU A 162 -3.91 2.58 9.47
N ILE A 163 -5.23 2.38 9.33
CA ILE A 163 -5.81 1.31 8.50
C ILE A 163 -5.41 1.44 7.03
N LEU A 164 -5.33 2.67 6.52
CA LEU A 164 -4.88 2.95 5.17
C LEU A 164 -3.40 2.62 4.99
N TRP A 165 -2.56 2.97 5.97
CA TRP A 165 -1.15 2.60 5.97
C TRP A 165 -0.96 1.09 6.11
N TRP A 166 -1.78 0.41 6.93
CA TRP A 166 -1.82 -1.05 7.01
C TRP A 166 -2.10 -1.69 5.65
N GLN A 167 -3.15 -1.23 4.94
CA GLN A 167 -3.51 -1.72 3.61
C GLN A 167 -2.39 -1.48 2.57
N ARG A 168 -1.71 -0.33 2.62
CA ARG A 168 -0.71 0.08 1.63
C ARG A 168 0.67 -0.48 1.86
N ALA A 169 1.08 -0.59 3.12
CA ALA A 169 2.35 -1.18 3.50
C ALA A 169 2.39 -2.69 3.25
N CYS A 170 1.24 -3.31 2.91
CA CYS A 170 1.07 -4.76 2.96
C CYS A 170 1.63 -5.32 4.28
N SER A 171 1.49 -4.60 5.39
CA SER A 171 2.07 -4.98 6.69
C SER A 171 1.41 -6.25 7.24
N ASP A 172 0.22 -6.57 6.76
CA ASP A 172 -0.42 -7.89 6.92
C ASP A 172 0.38 -9.04 6.29
N TYR A 173 1.31 -8.79 5.36
CA TYR A 173 2.14 -9.87 4.82
C TYR A 173 3.20 -10.37 5.81
N LEU A 174 3.60 -9.54 6.78
CA LEU A 174 4.76 -9.81 7.66
C LEU A 174 4.43 -10.03 9.14
N LYS A 175 3.24 -9.64 9.63
CA LYS A 175 2.84 -9.89 11.04
C LYS A 175 1.49 -10.59 11.22
N TYR A 176 0.59 -10.48 10.24
CA TYR A 176 -0.75 -11.08 10.25
C TYR A 176 -1.05 -11.70 8.89
N GLY A 177 -0.16 -12.60 8.44
CA GLY A 177 -0.24 -13.26 7.13
C GLY A 177 -1.69 -13.55 6.76
N ASP A 178 -2.18 -12.81 5.77
CA ASP A 178 -3.54 -12.83 5.24
C ASP A 178 -4.66 -12.69 6.31
N SER A 179 -5.38 -11.58 6.26
CA SER A 179 -6.73 -11.51 6.84
C SER A 179 -7.80 -12.00 5.85
N ASN A 180 -7.45 -12.71 4.79
CA ASN A 180 -8.19 -13.93 4.50
C ASN A 180 -7.82 -14.96 5.56
N THR A 181 -8.79 -15.74 6.01
CA THR A 181 -8.59 -17.00 6.75
C THR A 181 -7.65 -18.04 6.09
N GLN A 182 -6.91 -17.68 5.03
CA GLN A 182 -5.99 -18.49 4.24
C GLN A 182 -4.78 -19.00 5.01
N CYS A 183 -4.21 -18.25 5.96
CA CYS A 183 -3.05 -18.74 6.71
C CYS A 183 -3.36 -19.92 7.65
N ASN A 184 -4.63 -20.09 8.05
CA ASN A 184 -5.11 -21.22 8.86
C ASN A 184 -5.61 -22.41 8.03
N LEU A 185 -5.61 -22.32 6.69
CA LEU A 185 -6.03 -23.43 5.84
C LEU A 185 -4.98 -24.54 5.76
N ILE A 186 -3.75 -24.28 6.20
CA ILE A 186 -2.66 -25.25 6.18
C ILE A 186 -2.34 -25.62 7.63
N ASP A 187 -2.36 -26.90 7.93
CA ASP A 187 -1.72 -27.44 9.12
C ASP A 187 -0.22 -27.55 8.86
N TYR A 188 0.57 -26.61 9.37
CA TYR A 188 2.01 -26.59 9.19
C TYR A 188 2.73 -27.73 9.93
N THR A 189 2.11 -28.31 10.97
CA THR A 189 2.68 -29.49 11.66
C THR A 189 2.48 -30.78 10.88
N ALA A 190 1.33 -30.93 10.23
CA ALA A 190 1.01 -32.10 9.39
C ALA A 190 1.32 -31.90 7.90
N ALA A 191 1.77 -30.70 7.51
CA ALA A 191 2.02 -30.28 6.13
C ALA A 191 0.85 -30.57 5.17
N CYS A 192 -0.38 -30.37 5.64
CA CYS A 192 -1.61 -30.70 4.90
C CYS A 192 -2.63 -29.56 4.95
N TRP A 193 -3.59 -29.55 4.02
CA TRP A 193 -4.72 -28.63 4.08
C TRP A 193 -5.71 -29.06 5.18
N ARG A 194 -6.21 -28.09 5.95
CA ARG A 194 -7.32 -28.27 6.89
C ARG A 194 -8.63 -28.34 6.12
N GLU A 195 -8.93 -29.54 5.60
CA GLU A 195 -10.04 -29.78 4.68
C GLU A 195 -11.39 -29.26 5.17
N SER A 196 -11.72 -29.48 6.44
CA SER A 196 -12.97 -28.99 7.04
C SER A 196 -13.11 -27.48 6.95
N LEU A 197 -12.02 -26.75 7.19
CA LEU A 197 -11.97 -25.30 7.13
C LEU A 197 -12.01 -24.78 5.67
N VAL A 198 -11.31 -25.46 4.75
CA VAL A 198 -11.34 -25.15 3.32
C VAL A 198 -12.77 -25.29 2.77
N ARG A 199 -13.46 -26.39 3.08
CA ARG A 199 -14.84 -26.61 2.62
C ARG A 199 -15.86 -25.67 3.30
N GLN A 200 -15.56 -25.18 4.49
CA GLN A 200 -16.40 -24.19 5.17
C GLN A 200 -16.29 -22.79 4.55
N ILE A 201 -15.10 -22.42 4.05
CA ILE A 201 -14.82 -21.05 3.56
C ILE A 201 -15.09 -20.91 2.06
N PHE A 202 -14.81 -21.94 1.26
CA PHE A 202 -14.89 -21.89 -0.20
C PHE A 202 -16.07 -22.71 -0.73
N LEU A 203 -16.63 -22.27 -1.86
CA LEU A 203 -17.62 -23.06 -2.62
C LEU A 203 -17.04 -24.44 -3.01
N ASP A 204 -17.90 -25.46 -3.12
CA ASP A 204 -17.48 -26.85 -3.35
C ASP A 204 -16.50 -27.01 -4.51
N CYS A 205 -16.76 -26.38 -5.66
CA CYS A 205 -15.89 -26.44 -6.83
C CYS A 205 -14.50 -25.84 -6.61
N ASN A 206 -14.39 -24.81 -5.77
CA ASN A 206 -13.12 -24.18 -5.41
C ASN A 206 -12.39 -24.98 -4.32
N SER A 207 -13.14 -25.57 -3.38
CA SER A 207 -12.58 -26.42 -2.33
C SER A 207 -11.79 -27.61 -2.91
N GLU A 208 -12.36 -28.27 -3.94
CA GLU A 208 -11.72 -29.38 -4.65
C GLU A 208 -10.43 -28.98 -5.40
N LEU A 209 -10.34 -27.74 -5.88
CA LEU A 209 -9.15 -27.23 -6.54
C LEU A 209 -8.06 -26.86 -5.53
N ILE A 210 -8.44 -26.25 -4.40
CA ILE A 210 -7.51 -25.85 -3.34
C ILE A 210 -6.86 -27.09 -2.70
N LEU A 211 -7.64 -28.12 -2.38
CA LEU A 211 -7.14 -29.36 -1.77
C LEU A 211 -6.15 -30.13 -2.66
N LYS A 212 -6.15 -29.86 -3.98
CA LYS A 212 -5.21 -30.46 -4.94
C LYS A 212 -3.89 -29.71 -5.07
N ILE A 213 -3.75 -28.53 -4.48
CA ILE A 213 -2.50 -27.77 -4.52
C ILE A 213 -1.48 -28.49 -3.63
N PRO A 214 -0.33 -28.95 -4.16
CA PRO A 214 0.67 -29.65 -3.37
C PRO A 214 1.36 -28.69 -2.39
N LEU A 215 1.43 -29.09 -1.12
CA LEU A 215 2.18 -28.37 -0.10
C LEU A 215 3.61 -28.89 -0.04
N CYS A 216 4.57 -27.98 0.19
CA CYS A 216 5.97 -28.34 0.30
C CYS A 216 6.21 -29.19 1.56
N SER A 217 6.91 -30.31 1.43
CA SER A 217 7.30 -31.19 2.55
C SER A 217 8.61 -30.77 3.23
N SER A 218 9.33 -29.79 2.67
CA SER A 218 10.61 -29.30 3.19
C SER A 218 10.54 -27.81 3.51
N TRP A 219 10.45 -27.47 4.79
CA TRP A 219 10.56 -26.10 5.28
C TRP A 219 11.97 -25.89 5.83
N PRO A 220 12.80 -24.98 5.27
CA PRO A 220 14.03 -24.60 5.96
C PRO A 220 13.67 -23.95 7.32
N PRO A 221 14.42 -24.23 8.39
CA PRO A 221 14.12 -23.66 9.70
C PRO A 221 14.17 -22.13 9.65
N ASP A 222 13.17 -21.49 10.26
CA ASP A 222 13.13 -20.03 10.41
C ASP A 222 14.38 -19.56 11.16
N LYS A 223 15.20 -18.75 10.50
CA LYS A 223 16.41 -18.18 11.08
C LYS A 223 16.21 -16.69 11.30
N LEU A 224 16.24 -16.26 12.56
CA LEU A 224 16.28 -14.84 12.91
C LEU A 224 17.61 -14.25 12.41
N THR A 225 17.56 -13.32 11.46
CA THR A 225 18.76 -12.77 10.78
C THR A 225 19.19 -11.41 11.31
N TRP A 226 18.43 -10.78 12.22
CA TRP A 226 18.72 -9.44 12.73
C TRP A 226 18.77 -9.41 14.26
N HIS A 227 19.92 -8.99 14.79
CA HIS A 227 20.11 -8.65 16.20
C HIS A 227 20.13 -7.12 16.34
N CYS A 228 19.10 -6.53 16.93
CA CYS A 228 19.17 -5.15 17.43
C CYS A 228 19.98 -5.19 18.73
N HIS A 229 21.20 -4.65 18.71
CA HIS A 229 21.96 -4.42 19.95
C HIS A 229 21.41 -3.14 20.58
N SER A 230 20.81 -3.31 21.76
CA SER A 230 20.38 -2.24 22.66
C SER A 230 21.55 -1.48 23.28
#